data_AF-A9C0R6-F1
#
_entry.id   AF-A9C0R6-F1
#
_cell.length_a   1.000
_cell.length_b   1.000
_cell.length_c   1.000
_cell.angle_alpha   90.00
_cell.angle_beta   90.00
_cell.angle_gamma   90.00
#
_symmetry.space_group_name_H-M   'P 1'
#
loop_
_entity.id
_entity.type
_entity.pdbx_description
1 polymer ?
#
loop_
_entity_poly.entity_id
_entity_poly.type
_entity_poly.pdbx_seq_one_letter_code
_entity_poly.pdbx_strand_id
1 'polypeptide(L)'
;MISRDIKIFILGFFEKRPKGVTWYNLEVALSRAGFGGEVNALELMTQLVSEDMLSVSASDIEALPWYRLTEGGRRFLKECCFK
;
A
#
# COMPACT_ATOMS: atom_id res chain seq x y z
N MET A 1 4.28 -14.32 -2.42
CA MET A 1 3.48 -13.72 -3.52
C MET A 1 2.17 -13.23 -2.92
N ILE A 2 1.91 -11.93 -2.98
CA ILE A 2 0.72 -11.28 -2.40
C ILE A 2 -0.54 -11.72 -3.16
N SER A 3 -1.63 -12.01 -2.45
CA SER A 3 -2.91 -12.30 -3.11
C SER A 3 -3.44 -11.06 -3.83
N ARG A 4 -4.10 -11.26 -4.98
CA ARG A 4 -4.63 -10.15 -5.77
C ARG A 4 -5.58 -9.26 -4.95
N ASP A 5 -6.40 -9.86 -4.09
CA ASP A 5 -7.38 -9.16 -3.26
C ASP A 5 -6.71 -8.26 -2.22
N ILE A 6 -5.65 -8.75 -1.57
CA ILE A 6 -4.85 -7.94 -0.64
C ILE A 6 -4.20 -6.78 -1.39
N LYS A 7 -3.66 -7.02 -2.58
CA LYS A 7 -3.06 -5.94 -3.40
C LYS A 7 -4.10 -4.87 -3.76
N ILE A 8 -5.30 -5.25 -4.18
CA ILE A 8 -6.39 -4.30 -4.48
C ILE A 8 -6.79 -3.53 -3.22
N PHE A 9 -6.97 -4.21 -2.08
CA PHE A 9 -7.30 -3.58 -0.80
C PHE A 9 -6.26 -2.51 -0.43
N ILE A 10 -4.97 -2.85 -0.48
CA ILE A 10 -3.87 -1.94 -0.13
C ILE A 10 -3.88 -0.74 -1.08
N LEU A 11 -3.86 -0.96 -2.40
CA LEU A 11 -3.79 0.15 -3.35
C LEU A 11 -5.02 1.07 -3.24
N GLY A 12 -6.22 0.52 -3.03
CA GLY A 12 -7.43 1.31 -2.78
C GLY A 12 -7.38 2.08 -1.46
N PHE A 13 -6.69 1.55 -0.43
CA PHE A 13 -6.43 2.26 0.81
C PHE A 13 -5.53 3.49 0.60
N PHE A 14 -4.51 3.39 -0.26
CA PHE A 14 -3.65 4.50 -0.66
C PHE A 14 -4.34 5.52 -1.56
N GLU A 15 -5.20 5.08 -2.49
CA GLU A 15 -5.96 5.96 -3.38
C GLU A 15 -6.80 6.98 -2.60
N LYS A 16 -7.41 6.53 -1.50
CA LYS A 16 -8.20 7.38 -0.59
C LYS A 16 -7.35 8.33 0.27
N ARG A 17 -6.01 8.24 0.21
CA ARG A 17 -5.06 8.97 1.08
C ARG A 17 -3.90 9.56 0.27
N PRO A 18 -4.17 10.58 -0.58
CA PRO A 18 -3.16 11.14 -1.49
C PRO A 18 -1.99 11.83 -0.77
N LYS A 19 -2.17 12.27 0.49
CA LYS A 19 -1.12 12.92 1.29
C LYS A 19 0.03 11.96 1.63
N GLY A 20 -0.23 10.66 1.61
CA GLY A 20 0.73 9.62 1.95
C GLY A 20 0.37 8.91 3.24
N VAL A 21 0.95 7.72 3.38
CA VAL A 21 0.64 6.74 4.42
C VAL A 21 1.95 6.11 4.88
N THR A 22 2.09 5.86 6.18
CA THR A 22 3.24 5.10 6.73
C THR A 22 2.92 3.60 6.80
N TRP A 23 3.94 2.74 6.91
CA TRP A 23 3.72 1.30 7.08
C TRP A 23 2.83 0.98 8.29
N TYR A 24 2.97 1.74 9.38
CA TYR A 24 2.16 1.57 10.58
C TYR A 24 0.68 1.84 10.32
N ASN A 25 0.36 2.87 9.52
CA ASN A 25 -1.03 3.15 9.16
C ASN A 25 -1.63 2.01 8.33
N LEU A 26 -0.84 1.38 7.45
CA LEU A 26 -1.27 0.22 6.69
C LEU A 26 -1.47 -1.00 7.57
N GLU A 27 -0.56 -1.27 8.51
CA GLU A 27 -0.65 -2.39 9.44
C GLU A 27 -1.93 -2.33 10.28
N VAL A 28 -2.27 -1.14 10.80
CA VAL A 28 -3.54 -0.93 11.52
C VAL A 28 -4.75 -1.19 10.61
N ALA A 29 -4.69 -0.80 9.33
CA ALA A 29 -5.78 -1.03 8.39
C ALA A 29 -5.94 -2.51 8.04
N LEU A 30 -4.84 -3.23 7.82
CA LEU A 30 -4.82 -4.67 7.57
C LEU A 30 -5.37 -5.44 8.77
N SER A 31 -4.94 -5.10 9.99
CA SER A 31 -5.47 -5.68 11.22
C SER A 31 -6.99 -5.51 11.34
N ARG A 32 -7.50 -4.29 11.09
CA ARG A 32 -8.95 -4.01 11.10
C ARG A 32 -9.74 -4.73 10.02
N ALA A 33 -9.09 -5.08 8.91
CA ALA A 33 -9.69 -5.85 7.82
C ALA A 33 -9.59 -7.37 8.02
N GLY A 34 -9.01 -7.83 9.13
CA GLY A 34 -8.87 -9.25 9.46
C GLY A 34 -7.56 -9.90 8.99
N PHE A 35 -6.65 -9.14 8.36
CA PHE A 35 -5.36 -9.63 7.86
C PHE A 35 -4.20 -9.41 8.85
N GLY A 36 -4.50 -9.12 10.11
CA GLY A 36 -3.49 -8.81 11.12
C GLY A 36 -2.58 -10.00 11.39
N GLY A 37 -1.26 -9.80 11.33
CA GLY A 37 -0.27 -10.85 11.57
C GLY A 37 -0.09 -11.88 10.45
N GLU A 38 -0.98 -11.87 9.43
CA GLU A 38 -0.83 -12.73 8.25
C GLU A 38 0.17 -12.17 7.23
N VAL A 39 0.40 -10.85 7.27
CA VAL A 39 1.23 -10.13 6.31
C VAL A 39 2.12 -9.10 7.01
N ASN A 40 3.38 -9.07 6.61
CA ASN A 40 4.32 -8.05 7.04
C ASN A 40 4.11 -6.77 6.21
N ALA A 41 3.49 -5.74 6.80
CA ALA A 41 3.14 -4.50 6.11
C ALA A 41 4.35 -3.79 5.48
N LEU A 42 5.52 -3.83 6.13
CA LEU A 42 6.73 -3.23 5.61
C LEU A 42 7.23 -3.99 4.36
N GLU A 43 7.29 -5.32 4.42
CA GLU A 43 7.70 -6.16 3.29
C GLU A 43 6.77 -5.98 2.09
N LEU A 44 5.45 -5.94 2.34
CA LEU A 44 4.44 -5.65 1.30
C LEU A 44 4.71 -4.31 0.62
N MET A 45 5.01 -3.27 1.40
CA MET A 45 5.22 -1.93 0.86
C MET A 45 6.53 -1.85 0.08
N THR A 46 7.60 -2.49 0.54
CA THR A 46 8.85 -2.62 -0.22
C THR A 46 8.62 -3.33 -1.55
N GLN A 47 7.86 -4.44 -1.55
CA GLN A 47 7.50 -5.13 -2.78
C GLN A 47 6.71 -4.22 -3.73
N LEU A 48 5.67 -3.53 -3.25
CA LEU A 48 4.85 -2.65 -4.09
C LEU A 48 5.63 -1.44 -4.63
N VAL A 49 6.65 -0.96 -3.90
CA VAL A 49 7.58 0.04 -4.42
C VAL A 49 8.43 -0.53 -5.56
N SER A 50 8.95 -1.76 -5.39
CA SER A 50 9.73 -2.43 -6.45
C SER A 50 8.93 -2.70 -7.74
N GLU A 51 7.61 -2.80 -7.61
CA GLU A 51 6.67 -3.00 -8.72
C GLU A 51 6.14 -1.69 -9.33
N ASP A 52 6.68 -0.52 -8.94
CA ASP A 52 6.18 0.81 -9.34
C ASP A 52 4.68 1.02 -9.03
N MET A 53 4.18 0.38 -7.98
CA MET A 53 2.79 0.55 -7.52
C MET A 53 2.70 1.63 -6.42
N LEU A 54 3.75 1.77 -5.62
CA LEU A 54 3.92 2.80 -4.61
C LEU A 54 5.24 3.56 -4.82
N SER A 55 5.27 4.82 -4.40
CA SER A 55 6.51 5.58 -4.24
C SER A 55 6.77 5.84 -2.77
N VAL A 56 8.03 5.97 -2.40
CA VAL A 56 8.47 6.26 -1.03
C VAL A 56 9.22 7.58 -0.99
N SER A 57 8.99 8.38 0.05
CA SER A 57 9.70 9.62 0.34
C SER A 57 9.98 9.74 1.83
N ALA A 58 11.05 10.45 2.20
CA ALA A 58 11.33 10.75 3.60
C ALA A 58 10.14 11.45 4.29
N SER A 59 10.02 11.22 5.60
CA SER A 59 9.16 11.98 6.51
C SER A 59 10.01 12.62 7.60
N ASP A 60 9.38 13.38 8.49
CA ASP A 60 10.06 13.98 9.65
C ASP A 60 10.54 12.93 10.68
N ILE A 61 10.09 11.68 10.56
CA ILE A 61 10.48 10.56 11.40
C ILE A 61 11.10 9.49 10.51
N GLU A 62 12.42 9.32 10.59
CA GLU A 62 13.19 8.43 9.71
C GLU A 62 12.64 6.99 9.65
N ALA A 63 12.17 6.47 10.79
CA ALA A 63 11.58 5.13 10.88
C ALA A 63 10.18 4.98 10.21
N LEU A 64 9.56 6.08 9.79
CA LEU A 64 8.19 6.14 9.27
C LEU A 64 8.12 6.93 7.96
N PRO A 65 8.74 6.47 6.86
CA PRO A 65 8.68 7.19 5.59
C PRO A 65 7.25 7.25 5.04
N TRP A 66 6.99 8.24 4.19
CA TRP A 66 5.72 8.40 3.50
C TRP A 66 5.68 7.56 2.24
N TYR A 67 4.58 6.83 2.05
CA TYR A 67 4.31 6.08 0.84
C TYR A 67 3.08 6.63 0.12
N ARG A 68 3.10 6.66 -1.20
CA ARG A 68 2.02 7.19 -2.05
C ARG A 68 1.75 6.29 -3.25
N LEU A 69 0.50 6.31 -3.72
CA LEU A 69 0.10 5.61 -4.93
C LEU A 69 0.71 6.28 -6.17
N THR A 70 1.43 5.49 -6.97
CA THR A 70 1.98 5.93 -8.26
C THR A 70 0.90 5.92 -9.35
N GLU A 71 1.26 6.33 -10.56
CA GLU A 71 0.39 6.13 -11.72
C GLU A 71 0.27 4.66 -12.10
N GLY A 72 1.34 3.86 -11.93
CA GLY A 72 1.31 2.41 -12.12
C GLY A 72 0.30 1.72 -11.21
N GLY A 73 0.30 2.07 -9.92
CA GLY A 73 -0.67 1.57 -8.95
C GLY A 73 -2.12 1.98 -9.27
N ARG A 74 -2.34 3.22 -9.71
CA ARG A 74 -3.67 3.68 -10.15
C ARG A 74 -4.16 2.94 -11.39
N ARG A 75 -3.28 2.70 -12.36
CA ARG A 75 -3.62 1.95 -13.57
C ARG A 75 -4.06 0.53 -13.23
N PHE A 76 -3.29 -0.15 -12.37
CA PHE A 76 -3.64 -1.50 -11.91
C PHE A 76 -5.04 -1.56 -11.27
N LEU A 77 -5.38 -0.60 -10.40
CA LEU A 77 -6.72 -0.52 -9.79
C LEU A 77 -7.82 -0.37 -10.84
N LYS A 78 -7.64 0.53 -11.80
CA LYS A 78 -8.62 0.74 -12.88
C LYS A 78 -8.85 -0.54 -13.69
N GLU A 79 -7.78 -1.25 -14.05
CA GLU A 79 -7.87 -2.49 -14.84
C GLU A 79 -8.48 -3.66 -14.06
N CYS A 80 -8.35 -3.67 -12.73
CA CYS A 80 -8.90 -4.73 -11.88
C CYS A 80 -10.36 -4.49 -11.47
N CYS A 81 -10.78 -3.24 -11.28
CA CYS A 81 -12.12 -2.90 -10.77
C CYS A 81 -13.16 -2.59 -11.87
N PHE A 82 -12.77 -2.47 -13.14
CA PHE A 82 -13.66 -2.22 -14.28
C PHE A 82 -13.71 -3.38 -15.29
N LYS A 83 -13.68 -4.63 -14.81
CA LYS A 83 -13.98 -5.82 -15.62
C LYS A 83 -15.26 -6.50 -15.16
#